data_AF-A0A2C9KNN4-F1
#
_entry.id   AF-A0A2C9KNN4-F1
#
_cell.length_a   1.000
_cell.length_b   1.000
_cell.length_c   1.000
_cell.angle_alpha   90.00
_cell.angle_beta   90.00
_cell.angle_gamma   90.00
#
_symmetry.space_group_name_H-M   'P 1'
#
loop_
_entity.id
_entity.type
_entity.pdbx_description
1 polymer ?
#
loop_
_entity_poly.entity_id
_entity_poly.type
_entity_poly.pdbx_seq_one_letter_code
_entity_poly.pdbx_strand_id
1 'polypeptide(L)'
;MFFKSNLSLQFSGGVDWRSRLDTQRGAVLATELKNNSCKLAKWTVSALLAGSDQIKFGYVSRLHQKDTAKHVLLGTQQFKPVEFASQINLNMDNAWGILRCIVDTCMKLKEGKYLIMKDPNKPVVRIYDIPDHTFESDEDDDEEDSDDDDDSDDDDDSSTDDEGEK
;
A
#
# COMPACT_ATOMS: atom_id res chain seq x y z
N MET A 1 -10.38 5.54 1.16
CA MET A 1 -9.06 5.13 1.70
C MET A 1 -9.16 4.92 3.21
N PHE A 2 -8.41 3.98 3.78
CA PHE A 2 -8.52 3.63 5.20
C PHE A 2 -7.32 4.11 6.02
N PHE A 3 -7.58 4.77 7.14
CA PHE A 3 -6.58 4.92 8.19
C PHE A 3 -6.41 3.58 8.92
N LYS A 4 -5.20 3.01 8.87
CA LYS A 4 -4.79 1.91 9.74
C LYS A 4 -3.87 2.46 10.82
N SER A 5 -4.28 2.37 12.08
CA SER A 5 -3.39 2.57 13.22
C SER A 5 -2.48 1.33 13.32
N ASN A 6 -1.25 1.43 12.82
CA ASN A 6 -0.21 0.47 13.13
C ASN A 6 0.52 0.98 14.38
N LEU A 7 0.65 0.10 15.37
CA LEU A 7 1.27 0.32 16.68
C LEU A 7 0.31 0.85 17.76
N SER A 8 0.41 0.23 18.94
CA SER A 8 -0.31 0.58 20.16
C SER A 8 -0.25 2.09 20.43
N LEU A 9 -1.42 2.70 20.64
CA LEU A 9 -1.64 4.11 20.98
C LEU A 9 -0.63 4.69 22.00
N GLN A 10 -0.12 3.84 22.88
CA GLN A 10 0.83 4.16 23.94
C GLN A 10 2.24 4.54 23.45
N PHE A 11 2.65 4.14 22.25
CA PHE A 11 4.00 4.39 21.72
C PHE A 11 4.05 5.44 20.60
N SER A 12 2.93 5.76 19.96
CA SER A 12 2.86 6.73 18.86
C SER A 12 2.36 8.12 19.28
N GLY A 13 2.21 8.38 20.60
CA GLY A 13 1.67 9.64 21.12
C GLY A 13 0.25 9.95 20.62
N GLY A 14 -0.51 8.92 20.25
CA GLY A 14 -1.78 9.03 19.53
C GLY A 14 -2.98 9.23 20.46
N VAL A 15 -4.00 9.91 19.94
CA VAL A 15 -5.31 10.06 20.59
C VAL A 15 -6.08 8.74 20.49
N ASP A 16 -6.72 8.27 21.57
CA ASP A 16 -7.59 7.10 21.50
C ASP A 16 -8.83 7.38 20.63
N TRP A 17 -8.90 6.75 19.47
CA TRP A 17 -10.00 6.98 18.53
C TRP A 17 -11.33 6.46 19.07
N ARG A 18 -11.37 5.41 19.90
CA ARG A 18 -12.64 4.84 20.37
C ARG A 18 -13.42 5.82 21.24
N SER A 19 -12.73 6.55 22.11
CA SER A 19 -13.35 7.56 22.96
C SER A 19 -13.53 8.91 22.27
N ARG A 20 -12.65 9.25 21.32
CA ARG A 20 -12.55 10.63 20.80
C ARG A 20 -13.07 10.82 19.37
N LEU A 21 -13.33 9.75 18.62
CA LEU A 21 -13.78 9.89 17.24
C LEU A 21 -15.20 10.46 17.13
N ASP A 22 -16.06 10.35 18.14
CA ASP A 22 -17.39 10.98 18.08
C ASP A 22 -17.38 12.42 18.59
N THR A 23 -16.57 12.69 19.61
CA THR A 23 -16.55 14.01 20.29
C THR A 23 -15.51 14.98 19.72
N GLN A 24 -14.40 14.48 19.19
CA GLN A 24 -13.21 15.27 18.80
C GLN A 24 -12.62 14.83 17.46
N ARG A 25 -13.47 14.66 16.42
CA ARG A 25 -13.06 14.26 15.05
C ARG A 25 -11.90 15.08 14.49
N GLY A 26 -11.96 16.40 14.65
CA GLY A 26 -10.91 17.30 14.19
C GLY A 26 -9.56 17.04 14.85
N ALA A 27 -9.54 16.75 16.16
CA ALA A 27 -8.31 16.45 16.89
C ALA A 27 -7.70 15.12 16.41
N VAL A 28 -8.54 14.08 16.22
CA VAL A 28 -8.11 12.79 15.67
C VAL A 28 -7.50 12.99 14.28
N LEU A 29 -8.20 13.72 13.40
CA LEU A 29 -7.70 14.01 12.05
C LEU A 29 -6.40 14.82 12.06
N ALA A 30 -6.24 15.80 12.95
CA ALA A 30 -5.03 16.59 13.07
C ALA A 30 -3.82 15.75 13.55
N THR A 31 -4.03 14.85 14.52
CA THR A 31 -3.01 13.88 14.93
C THR A 31 -2.62 12.98 13.77
N GLU A 32 -3.60 12.48 13.02
CA GLU A 32 -3.34 11.64 11.86
C GLU A 32 -2.64 12.40 10.73
N LEU A 33 -2.96 13.67 10.52
CA LEU A 33 -2.28 14.52 9.56
C LEU A 33 -0.80 14.70 9.91
N LYS A 34 -0.49 14.90 11.19
CA LYS A 34 0.89 15.02 11.67
C LYS A 34 1.68 13.72 11.48
N ASN A 35 1.07 12.58 11.79
CA ASN A 35 1.75 11.28 11.78
C ASN A 35 1.81 10.64 10.38
N ASN A 36 0.90 10.99 9.49
CA ASN A 36 0.73 10.36 8.18
C ASN A 36 0.65 11.36 7.01
N SER A 37 1.27 12.53 7.16
CA SER A 37 1.18 13.65 6.21
C SER A 37 1.40 13.25 4.75
N CYS A 38 2.50 12.55 4.44
CA CYS A 38 2.83 12.12 3.07
C CYS A 38 1.79 11.12 2.52
N LYS A 39 1.28 10.21 3.35
CA LYS A 39 0.25 9.24 2.94
C LYS A 39 -1.04 9.95 2.54
N LEU A 40 -1.48 10.90 3.36
CA LEU A 40 -2.67 11.69 3.09
C LEU A 40 -2.49 12.60 1.88
N ALA A 41 -1.34 13.26 1.75
CA ALA A 41 -1.04 14.07 0.58
C ALA A 41 -1.14 13.26 -0.72
N LYS A 42 -0.53 12.07 -0.79
CA LYS A 42 -0.63 11.19 -1.97
C LYS A 42 -2.07 10.82 -2.31
N TRP A 43 -2.85 10.41 -1.31
CA TRP A 43 -4.26 10.10 -1.49
C TRP A 43 -5.08 11.27 -2.02
N THR A 44 -4.86 12.46 -1.48
CA THR A 44 -5.53 13.69 -1.92
C THR A 44 -5.14 14.07 -3.34
N VAL A 45 -3.84 14.01 -3.68
CA VAL A 45 -3.37 14.26 -5.05
C VAL A 45 -4.01 13.26 -6.01
N SER A 46 -4.03 11.97 -5.69
CA SER A 46 -4.67 10.96 -6.54
C SER A 46 -6.16 11.24 -6.76
N ALA A 47 -6.89 11.65 -5.72
CA ALA A 47 -8.30 12.00 -5.84
C ALA A 47 -8.53 13.25 -6.69
N LEU A 48 -7.66 14.25 -6.56
CA LEU A 48 -7.69 15.47 -7.39
C LEU A 48 -7.39 15.16 -8.86
N LEU A 49 -6.36 14.36 -9.15
CA LEU A 49 -5.99 13.96 -10.50
C LEU A 49 -7.07 13.10 -11.16
N ALA A 50 -7.75 12.26 -10.39
CA ALA A 50 -8.88 11.47 -10.87
C ALA A 50 -10.16 12.31 -11.09
N GLY A 51 -10.17 13.59 -10.73
CA GLY A 51 -11.38 14.43 -10.82
C GLY A 51 -12.51 13.97 -9.89
N SER A 52 -12.17 13.34 -8.76
CA SER A 52 -13.18 12.83 -7.82
C SER A 52 -13.89 13.98 -7.09
N ASP A 53 -15.22 13.95 -7.04
CA ASP A 53 -16.00 14.95 -6.30
C ASP A 53 -15.83 14.85 -4.79
N GLN A 54 -15.57 13.62 -4.30
CA GLN A 54 -15.49 13.31 -2.88
C GLN A 54 -14.36 12.31 -2.61
N ILE A 55 -13.65 12.51 -1.50
CA ILE A 55 -12.75 11.53 -0.88
C ILE A 55 -13.33 11.09 0.46
N LYS A 56 -13.42 9.77 0.67
CA LYS A 56 -13.94 9.17 1.90
C LYS A 56 -12.84 8.46 2.68
N PHE A 57 -12.74 8.78 3.96
CA PHE A 57 -11.83 8.17 4.93
C PHE A 57 -12.61 7.25 5.88
N GLY A 58 -12.11 6.04 6.07
CA GLY A 58 -12.58 5.13 7.11
C GLY A 58 -11.56 5.05 8.25
N TYR A 59 -12.03 5.17 9.48
CA TYR A 59 -11.22 5.01 10.69
C TYR A 59 -11.28 3.55 11.15
N VAL A 60 -10.21 2.80 10.90
CA VAL A 60 -10.13 1.37 11.23
C VAL A 60 -9.15 1.17 12.37
N SER A 61 -9.62 0.53 13.45
CA SER A 61 -8.80 0.19 14.61
C SER A 61 -8.79 -1.32 14.83
N ARG A 62 -7.69 -1.86 15.37
CA ARG A 62 -7.62 -3.27 15.77
C ARG A 62 -8.59 -3.55 16.91
N LEU A 63 -9.18 -4.75 16.94
CA LEU A 63 -10.10 -5.16 18.02
C LEU A 63 -9.35 -5.28 19.35
N HIS A 64 -8.17 -5.90 19.32
CA HIS A 64 -7.23 -5.92 20.45
C HIS A 64 -5.88 -5.38 19.98
N GLN A 65 -5.18 -4.59 20.80
CA GLN A 65 -3.96 -3.88 20.38
C GLN A 65 -2.84 -4.83 19.92
N LYS A 66 -2.76 -6.03 20.52
CA LYS A 66 -1.77 -7.06 20.19
C LYS A 66 -2.15 -7.91 18.98
N ASP A 67 -3.44 -7.98 18.62
CA ASP A 67 -3.94 -8.79 17.52
C ASP A 67 -3.98 -7.96 16.22
N THR A 68 -3.18 -8.36 15.23
CA THR A 68 -3.09 -7.70 13.91
C THR A 68 -4.11 -8.24 12.91
N ALA A 69 -4.81 -9.34 13.19
CA ALA A 69 -5.75 -9.95 12.24
C ALA A 69 -7.13 -9.28 12.33
N LYS A 70 -7.63 -9.02 13.53
CA LYS A 70 -9.00 -8.55 13.76
C LYS A 70 -9.09 -7.02 13.84
N HIS A 71 -9.94 -6.44 12.99
CA HIS A 71 -10.15 -4.99 12.89
C HIS A 71 -11.63 -4.62 12.92
N VAL A 72 -11.93 -3.41 13.38
CA VAL A 72 -13.28 -2.83 13.43
C VAL A 72 -13.28 -1.42 12.81
N LEU A 73 -14.33 -1.11 12.04
CA LEU A 73 -14.57 0.22 11.51
C LEU A 73 -15.26 1.07 12.59
N LEU A 74 -14.60 2.14 13.03
CA LEU A 74 -15.12 3.04 14.06
C LEU A 74 -15.99 4.15 13.47
N GLY A 75 -15.74 4.54 12.22
CA GLY A 75 -16.51 5.58 11.56
C GLY A 75 -15.93 5.97 10.21
N THR A 76 -16.64 6.85 9.51
CA THR A 76 -16.23 7.39 8.21
C THR A 76 -16.35 8.90 8.18
N GLN A 77 -15.49 9.54 7.39
CA GLN A 77 -15.56 10.97 7.11
C GLN A 77 -15.42 11.20 5.60
N GLN A 78 -16.10 12.23 5.10
CA GLN A 78 -16.07 12.60 3.69
C GLN A 78 -15.65 14.05 3.52
N PHE A 79 -14.91 14.33 2.46
CA PHE A 79 -14.46 15.67 2.11
C PHE A 79 -14.49 15.86 0.60
N LYS A 80 -14.62 17.10 0.15
CA LYS A 80 -14.19 17.45 -1.22
C LYS A 80 -12.67 17.45 -1.28
N PRO A 81 -12.03 16.82 -2.28
CA PRO A 81 -10.57 16.78 -2.35
C PRO A 81 -9.91 18.16 -2.39
N VAL A 82 -10.52 19.14 -3.06
CA VAL A 82 -10.02 20.53 -3.14
C VAL A 82 -9.99 21.20 -1.76
N GLU A 83 -11.07 21.06 -0.99
CA GLU A 83 -11.16 21.61 0.36
C GLU A 83 -10.18 20.90 1.31
N PHE A 84 -10.06 19.58 1.18
CA PHE A 84 -9.14 18.78 2.00
C PHE A 84 -7.67 19.10 1.69
N ALA A 85 -7.30 19.35 0.43
CA ALA A 85 -5.96 19.78 0.04
C ALA A 85 -5.54 21.07 0.76
N SER A 86 -6.45 22.05 0.84
CA SER A 86 -6.22 23.28 1.59
C SER A 86 -6.00 23.02 3.09
N GLN A 87 -6.79 22.14 3.71
CA GLN A 87 -6.66 21.79 5.13
C GLN A 87 -5.33 21.13 5.48
N ILE A 88 -4.76 20.34 4.57
CA ILE A 88 -3.49 19.64 4.76
C ILE A 88 -2.26 20.45 4.30
N ASN A 89 -2.46 21.72 3.93
CA ASN A 89 -1.43 22.60 3.37
C ASN A 89 -0.76 22.00 2.10
N LEU A 90 -1.54 21.31 1.26
CA LEU A 90 -1.10 20.78 -0.01
C LEU A 90 -1.44 21.80 -1.12
N ASN A 91 -0.40 22.39 -1.70
CA ASN A 91 -0.53 23.31 -2.83
C ASN A 91 -0.28 22.56 -4.16
N MET A 92 -1.30 22.51 -5.02
CA MET A 92 -1.20 21.87 -6.34
C MET A 92 -0.27 22.59 -7.31
N ASP A 93 -0.15 23.92 -7.23
CA ASP A 93 0.79 24.67 -8.08
C ASP A 93 2.24 24.29 -7.74
N ASN A 94 2.54 24.12 -6.45
CA ASN A 94 3.83 23.61 -6.00
C ASN A 94 4.05 22.17 -6.49
N ALA A 95 3.04 21.29 -6.37
CA ALA A 95 3.14 19.92 -6.84
C ALA A 95 3.44 19.83 -8.36
N TRP A 96 2.73 20.62 -9.17
CA TRP A 96 2.98 20.72 -10.61
C TRP A 96 4.35 21.32 -10.92
N GLY A 97 4.79 22.33 -10.15
CA GLY A 97 6.12 22.92 -10.29
C GLY A 97 7.25 21.91 -10.02
N ILE A 98 7.13 21.10 -8.97
CA ILE A 98 8.08 20.02 -8.66
C ILE A 98 8.06 18.97 -9.77
N LEU A 99 6.89 18.55 -10.24
CA LEU A 99 6.78 17.59 -11.34
C LEU A 99 7.46 18.12 -12.61
N ARG A 100 7.19 19.39 -12.96
CA ARG A 100 7.80 20.04 -14.12
C ARG A 100 9.32 20.06 -14.03
N CYS A 101 9.87 20.38 -12.86
CA CYS A 101 11.31 20.36 -12.61
C CYS A 101 11.93 18.97 -12.85
N ILE A 102 11.26 17.90 -12.40
CA ILE A 102 11.70 16.52 -12.64
C ILE A 102 11.67 16.18 -14.13
N VAL A 103 10.54 16.46 -14.81
CA VAL A 103 10.37 16.18 -16.25
C VAL A 103 11.40 16.94 -17.08
N ASP A 104 11.60 18.24 -16.82
CA ASP A 104 12.59 19.06 -17.52
C ASP A 104 14.03 18.59 -17.29
N THR A 105 14.30 17.94 -16.15
CA THR A 105 15.60 17.32 -15.88
C THR A 105 15.76 16.03 -16.68
N CYS A 106 14.75 15.15 -16.68
CA CYS A 106 14.76 13.90 -17.44
C CYS A 106 14.87 14.14 -18.96
N MET A 107 14.20 15.17 -19.49
CA MET A 107 14.25 15.53 -20.92
C MET A 107 15.63 15.99 -21.41
N LYS A 108 16.56 16.32 -20.49
CA LYS A 108 17.95 16.68 -20.81
C LYS A 108 18.91 15.50 -20.74
N LEU A 109 18.47 14.36 -20.20
CA LEU A 109 19.27 13.15 -20.09
C LEU A 109 19.26 12.41 -21.43
N LYS A 110 20.24 11.53 -21.63
CA LYS A 110 20.27 10.61 -22.78
C LYS A 110 19.13 9.59 -22.66
N GLU A 111 18.81 8.94 -23.77
CA GLU A 111 17.89 7.79 -23.75
C GLU A 111 18.48 6.64 -22.92
N GLY A 112 17.65 5.99 -22.11
CA GLY A 112 18.04 4.91 -21.20
C GLY A 112 17.07 4.75 -20.03
N LYS A 113 17.31 3.74 -19.17
CA LYS A 113 16.56 3.54 -17.93
C LYS A 113 17.14 4.37 -16.77
N TYR A 114 16.25 4.97 -15.97
CA TYR A 114 16.63 5.80 -14.82
C TYR A 114 15.83 5.44 -13.57
N LEU A 115 16.42 5.64 -12.40
CA LEU A 115 15.78 5.42 -11.10
C LEU A 115 15.75 6.70 -10.27
N ILE A 116 14.55 7.11 -9.84
CA ILE A 116 14.36 8.22 -8.91
C ILE A 116 14.23 7.66 -7.50
N MET A 117 15.16 7.98 -6.61
CA MET A 117 15.17 7.46 -5.23
C MET A 117 15.33 8.59 -4.21
N LYS A 118 14.49 8.56 -3.17
CA LYS A 118 14.62 9.43 -2.00
C LYS A 118 15.65 8.83 -1.04
N ASP A 119 16.62 9.62 -0.61
CA ASP A 119 17.64 9.19 0.35
C ASP A 119 16.98 8.82 1.69
N PRO A 120 17.28 7.64 2.28
CA PRO A 120 16.63 7.20 3.50
C PRO A 120 16.85 8.16 4.68
N ASN A 121 18.05 8.71 4.80
CA ASN A 121 18.50 9.49 5.94
C ASN A 121 18.45 11.00 5.69
N LYS A 122 18.60 11.42 4.43
CA LYS A 122 18.62 12.83 4.03
C LYS A 122 17.33 13.22 3.29
N PRO A 123 16.84 14.46 3.46
CA PRO A 123 15.67 14.95 2.73
C PRO A 123 16.03 15.35 1.29
N VAL A 124 16.60 14.43 0.52
CA VAL A 124 17.02 14.65 -0.88
C VAL A 124 16.52 13.53 -1.78
N VAL A 125 16.20 13.87 -3.03
CA VAL A 125 15.84 12.93 -4.09
C VAL A 125 16.95 12.94 -5.14
N ARG A 126 17.35 11.76 -5.60
CA ARG A 126 18.41 11.57 -6.61
C ARG A 126 17.87 10.80 -7.81
N ILE A 127 18.43 11.09 -8.97
CA ILE A 127 18.18 10.39 -10.23
C ILE A 127 19.46 9.60 -10.55
N TYR A 128 19.32 8.29 -10.75
CA TYR A 128 20.40 7.37 -11.09
C TYR A 128 20.23 6.87 -12.51
N ASP A 129 21.30 6.89 -13.30
CA ASP A 129 21.41 6.17 -14.57
C ASP A 129 21.68 4.70 -14.25
N ILE A 130 20.88 3.79 -14.79
CA ILE A 130 20.97 2.36 -14.50
C ILE A 130 21.06 1.57 -15.81
N PRO A 131 21.76 0.42 -15.82
CA PRO A 131 21.77 -0.45 -16.98
C PRO A 131 20.35 -0.91 -17.37
N ASP A 132 20.12 -1.12 -18.66
CA ASP A 132 18.78 -1.47 -19.16
C ASP A 132 18.28 -2.80 -18.58
N HIS A 133 19.16 -3.77 -18.33
CA HIS A 133 18.83 -5.07 -17.75
C HIS A 133 18.58 -5.06 -16.23
N THR A 134 18.59 -3.91 -15.55
CA THR A 134 18.50 -3.84 -14.07
C THR A 134 17.18 -4.37 -13.48
N PHE A 135 16.10 -4.37 -14.25
CA PHE A 135 14.76 -4.79 -13.79
C PHE A 135 14.18 -5.96 -14.58
N GLU A 136 14.96 -6.54 -15.49
CA GLU A 136 14.58 -7.75 -16.20
C GLU A 136 14.99 -8.91 -15.27
N SER A 137 14.00 -9.61 -14.72
CA SER A 137 14.22 -10.88 -14.02
C SER A 137 14.69 -11.91 -15.03
N ASP A 138 15.69 -12.72 -14.67
CA ASP A 138 16.10 -13.91 -15.42
C ASP A 138 14.95 -14.96 -15.37
N GLU A 139 13.83 -14.68 -16.05
CA GLU A 139 12.66 -15.56 -16.19
C GLU A 139 12.87 -16.63 -17.29
N ASP A 140 14.11 -16.81 -17.77
CA ASP A 140 14.47 -17.75 -18.85
C ASP A 140 15.19 -19.03 -18.35
N ASP A 141 15.21 -19.33 -17.04
CA ASP A 141 15.94 -20.47 -16.45
C ASP A 141 15.04 -21.63 -15.92
N ASP A 142 13.74 -21.68 -16.30
CA ASP A 142 12.80 -22.75 -15.90
C ASP A 142 12.19 -23.51 -17.12
N GLU A 143 12.97 -23.82 -18.15
CA GLU A 143 12.58 -24.84 -19.15
C GLU A 143 13.60 -26.00 -19.16
N GLU A 144 13.06 -27.22 -19.07
CA GLU A 144 13.69 -28.56 -19.19
C GLU A 144 14.11 -29.28 -17.89
N ASP A 145 13.14 -29.98 -17.29
CA ASP A 145 13.32 -31.41 -16.97
C ASP A 145 11.94 -32.10 -17.00
N SER A 146 11.57 -32.55 -18.21
CA SER A 146 10.51 -33.53 -18.42
C SER A 146 11.16 -34.91 -18.42
N ASP A 147 11.30 -35.51 -17.24
CA ASP A 147 11.59 -36.94 -17.14
C ASP A 147 10.27 -37.73 -17.20
N ASP A 148 10.00 -38.26 -18.39
CA ASP A 148 9.15 -39.42 -18.64
C ASP A 148 9.74 -40.62 -17.89
N ASP A 149 9.06 -41.10 -16.85
CA ASP A 149 9.20 -42.48 -16.37
C ASP A 149 7.84 -43.18 -16.53
N ASP A 150 7.71 -43.81 -17.70
CA ASP A 150 6.76 -44.86 -18.05
C ASP A 150 7.23 -46.16 -17.36
N ASP A 151 6.44 -46.67 -16.41
CA ASP A 151 6.51 -48.09 -16.06
C ASP A 151 5.08 -48.62 -15.89
N SER A 152 4.69 -49.39 -16.89
CA SER A 152 3.52 -50.23 -16.97
C SER A 152 3.75 -51.57 -16.24
N ASP A 153 2.65 -52.32 -16.10
CA ASP A 153 2.50 -53.74 -15.69
C ASP A 153 2.12 -53.94 -14.21
N ASP A 154 0.83 -54.08 -13.87
CA ASP A 154 -0.12 -55.21 -14.07
C ASP A 154 -0.13 -56.23 -12.91
N ASP A 155 -1.35 -56.70 -12.63
CA ASP A 155 -1.75 -57.91 -11.89
C ASP A 155 -1.60 -57.89 -10.34
N ASP A 156 -2.51 -58.41 -9.50
CA ASP A 156 -3.66 -59.29 -9.69
C ASP A 156 -4.57 -59.23 -8.44
N ASP A 157 -5.81 -59.62 -8.67
CA ASP A 157 -6.98 -59.92 -7.83
C ASP A 157 -6.71 -60.62 -6.47
N SER A 158 -7.50 -60.29 -5.44
CA SER A 158 -8.48 -61.25 -4.91
C SER A 158 -9.46 -60.59 -3.95
N SER A 159 -10.72 -60.70 -4.34
CA SER A 159 -11.90 -60.55 -3.50
C SER A 159 -11.91 -61.69 -2.46
N THR A 160 -12.25 -61.38 -1.21
CA THR A 160 -12.86 -62.39 -0.33
C THR A 160 -13.95 -61.74 0.51
N ASP A 161 -15.17 -62.09 0.16
CA ASP A 161 -16.39 -61.91 0.95
C ASP A 161 -16.33 -62.68 2.28
N ASP A 162 -17.36 -62.44 3.11
CA ASP A 162 -17.89 -63.31 4.18
C ASP A 162 -17.33 -63.05 5.61
N GLU A 163 -18.11 -62.92 6.69
CA GLU A 163 -19.51 -63.28 6.95
C GLU A 163 -20.00 -62.58 8.25
N GLY A 164 -21.27 -62.82 8.65
CA GLY A 164 -21.98 -62.24 9.81
C GLY A 164 -21.36 -62.53 11.20
N GLU A 165 -21.90 -62.10 12.33
CA GLU A 165 -23.28 -62.23 12.79
C GLU A 165 -23.45 -61.53 14.17
N LYS A 166 -24.70 -61.09 14.44
CA LYS A 166 -25.35 -60.71 15.73
C LYS A 166 -25.13 -59.32 16.33
#